data_AF-A0A418PR95-F1
#
_entry.id   AF-A0A418PR95-F1
#
_cell.length_a   1.000
_cell.length_b   1.000
_cell.length_c   1.000
_cell.angle_alpha   90.00
_cell.angle_beta   90.00
_cell.angle_gamma   90.00
#
_symmetry.space_group_name_H-M   'P 1'
#
loop_
_entity.id
_entity.type
_entity.pdbx_description
1 polymer ?
#
loop_
_entity_poly.entity_id
_entity_poly.type
_entity_poly.pdbx_seq_one_letter_code
_entity_poly.pdbx_strand_id
1 'polypeptide(L)'
;METAEKISITTKTLASGNCQVKFFVEDEHQPQYGYLLVTEPKPVGDIIEEIKNRLERRRLEAMNLNPFFPLPPSLEDHHFYLYSA
;
A
#
# COMPACT_ATOMS: atom_id res chain seq x y z
N MET A 1 15.37 -12.16 11.99
CA MET A 1 14.02 -12.51 12.48
C MET A 1 13.08 -11.55 11.77
N GLU A 2 12.22 -12.09 10.92
CA GLU A 2 11.36 -11.33 10.01
C GLU A 2 10.33 -10.59 10.86
N THR A 3 10.51 -9.28 11.03
CA THR A 3 9.51 -8.42 11.66
C THR A 3 8.25 -8.51 10.83
N ALA A 4 7.26 -9.26 11.33
CA ALA A 4 5.96 -9.34 10.70
C ALA A 4 5.35 -7.93 10.75
N GLU A 5 5.49 -7.19 9.65
CA GLU A 5 4.87 -5.88 9.46
C GLU A 5 3.40 -5.98 9.87
N LYS A 6 3.05 -5.33 10.98
CA LYS A 6 1.68 -5.33 11.46
C LYS A 6 0.92 -4.31 10.62
N ILE A 7 0.09 -4.81 9.71
CA ILE A 7 -0.74 -3.98 8.86
C ILE A 7 -2.11 -3.84 9.50
N SER A 8 -2.41 -2.65 9.99
CA SER A 8 -3.70 -2.26 10.55
C SER A 8 -4.54 -1.59 9.45
N ILE A 9 -5.71 -2.14 9.11
CA ILE A 9 -6.57 -1.57 8.07
C ILE A 9 -7.90 -1.04 8.61
N THR A 10 -8.44 -0.02 7.96
CA THR A 10 -9.76 0.56 8.22
C THR A 10 -10.45 0.82 6.89
N THR A 11 -11.63 0.22 6.69
CA THR A 11 -12.38 0.39 5.46
C THR A 11 -13.49 1.42 5.62
N LYS A 12 -13.70 2.22 4.59
CA LYS A 12 -14.76 3.23 4.50
C LYS A 12 -15.43 3.14 3.14
N THR A 13 -16.70 2.82 3.12
CA THR A 13 -17.51 2.88 1.89
C THR A 13 -17.79 4.33 1.53
N LEU A 14 -17.46 4.72 0.31
CA LEU A 14 -17.71 6.03 -0.26
C LEU A 14 -19.11 6.08 -0.88
N ALA A 15 -19.70 7.28 -0.92
CA ALA A 15 -21.01 7.52 -1.53
C ALA A 15 -21.06 7.19 -3.05
N SER A 16 -19.89 7.12 -3.70
CA SER A 16 -19.75 6.70 -5.09
C SER A 16 -19.87 5.19 -5.32
N GLY A 17 -19.96 4.38 -4.26
CA GLY A 17 -19.95 2.91 -4.34
C GLY A 17 -18.56 2.29 -4.19
N ASN A 18 -17.49 3.09 -4.22
CA ASN A 18 -16.13 2.61 -3.99
C ASN A 18 -15.83 2.39 -2.50
N CYS A 19 -14.95 1.46 -2.19
CA CYS A 19 -14.40 1.22 -0.86
C CYS A 19 -13.02 1.89 -0.75
N GLN A 20 -12.87 2.83 0.18
CA GLN A 20 -11.56 3.37 0.55
C GLN A 20 -11.02 2.60 1.74
N VAL A 21 -9.91 1.91 1.57
CA VAL A 21 -9.18 1.21 2.63
C VAL A 21 -8.03 2.10 3.07
N LYS A 22 -8.07 2.59 4.30
CA LYS A 22 -6.90 3.18 4.95
C LYS A 22 -6.10 2.06 5.58
N PHE A 23 -4.80 2.01 5.35
CA PHE A 23 -3.91 1.05 6.01
C PHE A 23 -2.78 1.78 6.72
N PHE A 24 -2.31 1.18 7.81
CA PHE A 24 -1.15 1.59 8.58
C PHE A 24 -0.21 0.40 8.66
N VAL A 25 1.03 0.63 8.28
CA VAL A 25 2.14 -0.31 8.43
C VAL A 25 2.87 0.10 9.69
N GLU A 26 2.68 -0.68 10.75
CA GLU A 26 3.43 -0.55 11.99
C GLU A 26 4.76 -1.28 11.81
N ASP A 27 5.72 -0.58 11.23
CA ASP A 27 7.12 -1.00 11.16
C ASP A 27 7.92 -0.28 12.26
N GLU A 28 8.82 -1.00 12.93
CA GLU A 28 9.61 -0.45 14.05
C GLU A 28 10.58 0.66 13.61
N HIS A 29 10.95 0.71 12.33
CA HIS A 29 11.91 1.67 11.80
C HIS A 29 11.25 2.75 10.94
N GLN A 30 10.17 2.43 10.22
CA GLN A 30 9.51 3.37 9.31
C GLN A 30 7.98 3.20 9.34
N PRO A 31 7.27 3.86 10.28
CA PRO A 31 5.81 3.85 10.26
C PRO A 31 5.31 4.47 8.95
N GLN A 32 4.47 3.72 8.24
CA GLN A 32 3.88 4.17 6.98
C GLN A 32 2.37 4.05 7.06
N TYR A 33 1.67 4.91 6.35
CA TYR A 33 0.23 4.79 6.18
C TYR A 33 -0.17 5.08 4.76
N GLY A 34 -1.29 4.55 4.34
CA GLY A 34 -1.74 4.71 2.98
C GLY A 34 -3.23 4.51 2.79
N TYR A 35 -3.65 4.72 1.55
CA TYR A 35 -5.02 4.54 1.11
C TYR A 35 -5.02 3.67 -0.14
N LEU A 36 -5.83 2.61 -0.12
CA LEU A 36 -6.14 1.78 -1.27
C LEU A 36 -7.61 2.02 -1.65
N LEU A 37 -7.86 2.43 -2.89
CA LEU A 37 -9.19 2.57 -3.44
C LEU A 37 -9.58 1.26 -4.14
N VAL A 38 -10.64 0.63 -3.67
CA VAL A 38 -11.19 -0.62 -4.21
C VAL A 38 -12.57 -0.31 -4.79
N THR A 39 -12.79 -0.67 -6.05
CA THR A 39 -14.10 -0.47 -6.71
C THR A 39 -15.13 -1.51 -6.28
N GLU A 40 -14.69 -2.62 -5.70
CA GLU A 40 -15.53 -3.73 -5.28
C GLU A 40 -15.20 -4.16 -3.85
N PRO A 41 -16.18 -4.68 -3.10
CA PRO A 41 -15.94 -5.21 -1.76
C PRO A 41 -15.09 -6.49 -1.84
N LYS A 42 -13.80 -6.35 -1.56
CA LYS A 42 -12.87 -7.47 -1.38
C LYS A 42 -12.82 -7.91 0.09
N PRO A 43 -12.57 -9.19 0.38
CA PRO A 43 -12.33 -9.63 1.74
C PRO A 43 -11.04 -9.00 2.30
N VAL A 44 -10.98 -8.85 3.62
CA VAL A 44 -9.86 -8.22 4.33
C VAL A 44 -8.53 -8.93 4.05
N GLY A 45 -8.54 -10.27 3.90
CA GLY A 45 -7.37 -11.07 3.56
C GLY A 45 -6.73 -10.62 2.24
N ASP A 46 -7.51 -10.63 1.15
CA ASP A 46 -7.06 -10.16 -0.16
C ASP A 46 -6.56 -8.71 -0.15
N ILE A 47 -7.21 -7.84 0.62
CA ILE A 47 -6.78 -6.44 0.75
C ILE A 47 -5.39 -6.37 1.39
N ILE A 48 -5.15 -7.12 2.46
CA ILE A 48 -3.85 -7.16 3.14
C ILE A 48 -2.77 -7.75 2.22
N GLU A 49 -3.08 -8.83 1.51
CA GLU A 49 -2.16 -9.43 0.54
C GLU A 49 -1.83 -8.46 -0.60
N GLU A 50 -2.81 -7.73 -1.12
CA GLU A 50 -2.62 -6.71 -2.15
C GLU A 50 -1.75 -5.55 -1.66
N ILE A 51 -1.97 -5.08 -0.42
CA ILE A 51 -1.11 -4.05 0.20
C ILE A 51 0.33 -4.57 0.34
N LYS A 52 0.53 -5.79 0.85
CA LYS A 52 1.87 -6.39 1.01
C LYS A 52 2.59 -6.53 -0.33
N ASN A 53 1.91 -7.06 -1.34
CA ASN A 53 2.49 -7.26 -2.66
C ASN A 53 2.87 -5.92 -3.30
N ARG A 54 2.05 -4.88 -3.17
CA ARG A 54 2.38 -3.52 -3.62
C ARG A 54 3.56 -2.91 -2.87
N LEU A 55 3.62 -3.07 -1.54
CA LEU A 55 4.75 -2.59 -0.73
C LEU A 55 6.05 -3.30 -1.13
N GLU A 56 6.02 -4.61 -1.28
CA GLU A 56 7.17 -5.41 -1.70
C GLU A 56 7.64 -5.03 -3.11
N ARG A 57 6.71 -4.90 -4.07
CA ARG A 57 7.01 -4.43 -5.42
C ARG A 57 7.71 -3.07 -5.39
N ARG A 58 7.19 -2.12 -4.60
CA ARG A 58 7.78 -0.78 -4.45
C ARG A 58 9.15 -0.82 -3.78
N ARG A 59 9.36 -1.71 -2.80
CA ARG A 59 10.65 -1.93 -2.15
C ARG A 59 11.68 -2.50 -3.12
N LEU A 60 11.27 -3.48 -3.95
CA LEU A 60 12.10 -4.06 -5.00
C LEU A 60 12.42 -3.03 -6.07
N GLU A 61 11.46 -2.22 -6.51
CA GLU A 61 11.66 -1.10 -7.44
C GLU A 61 12.65 -0.08 -6.84
N ALA A 62 12.50 0.30 -5.57
CA ALA A 62 13.43 1.19 -4.88
C ALA A 62 14.87 0.63 -4.81
N MET A 63 15.02 -0.69 -4.63
CA MET A 63 16.32 -1.35 -4.63
C MET A 63 16.93 -1.52 -6.04
N ASN A 64 16.09 -1.55 -7.09
CA ASN A 64 16.52 -1.68 -8.48
C ASN A 64 16.71 -0.31 -9.18
N LEU A 65 16.39 0.79 -8.50
CA LEU A 65 16.46 2.13 -9.06
C LEU A 65 17.91 2.62 -9.15
N ASN A 66 18.37 2.71 -10.40
CA ASN A 66 19.59 3.41 -10.76
C ASN A 66 19.47 4.87 -10.30
N PRO A 67 20.38 5.40 -9.45
CA PRO A 67 20.22 6.71 -8.79
C PRO A 67 20.14 7.92 -9.74
N PHE A 68 20.37 7.71 -11.03
CA PHE A 68 20.35 8.74 -12.06
C PHE A 68 19.03 8.84 -12.85
N PHE A 69 18.13 7.85 -12.73
CA PHE A 69 16.85 7.85 -13.45
C PHE A 69 15.72 7.41 -12.52
N PRO A 70 15.04 8.34 -11.81
CA PRO A 70 13.81 8.00 -11.12
C PRO A 70 12.75 7.65 -12.18
N LEU A 71 12.48 6.36 -12.36
CA LEU A 71 11.32 5.93 -13.12
C LEU A 71 10.08 6.43 -12.37
N PRO A 72 9.12 7.08 -13.06
CA PRO A 72 7.88 7.49 -12.43
C PRO A 72 7.20 6.23 -11.85
N PRO A 73 6.57 6.33 -10.66
CA PRO A 73 5.79 5.23 -10.13
C PRO A 73 4.80 4.79 -11.21
N SER A 74 4.74 3.47 -11.46
CA SER A 74 3.91 2.89 -12.51
C SER A 74 2.48 3.46 -12.45
N LEU A 75 1.94 3.87 -13.61
CA LEU A 75 0.58 4.43 -13.80
C LEU A 75 -0.54 3.56 -13.20
N GLU A 76 -0.26 2.30 -12.88
CA GLU A 76 -1.16 1.36 -12.18
C GLU A 76 -1.48 1.74 -10.72
N ASP A 77 -0.74 2.66 -10.12
CA ASP A 77 -0.86 2.99 -8.70
C ASP A 77 -1.84 4.14 -8.38
N HIS A 78 -2.67 4.57 -9.34
CA HIS A 78 -3.67 5.64 -9.13
C HIS A 78 -4.69 5.34 -8.02
N HIS A 79 -4.75 4.09 -7.57
CA HIS A 79 -5.60 3.65 -6.47
C HIS A 79 -4.83 3.32 -5.19
N PHE A 80 -3.51 3.48 -5.14
CA PHE A 80 -2.69 3.18 -3.97
C PHE A 80 -1.81 4.38 -3.62
N TYR A 81 -2.05 4.93 -2.44
CA TYR A 81 -1.34 6.09 -1.93
C TYR A 81 -0.59 5.65 -0.68
N LEU A 82 0.72 5.87 -0.63
CA LEU A 82 1.56 5.55 0.51
C LEU A 82 2.27 6.82 0.99
N TYR A 83 2.25 7.02 2.28
CA TYR A 83 2.87 8.15 2.98
C TYR A 83 3.74 7.60 4.11
N SER A 84 4.97 8.10 4.20
CA SER A 84 5.84 7.92 5.36
C SER A 84 5.46 8.94 6.44
N ALA A 85 5.29 8.49 7.69
CA ALA A 85 5.03 9.37 8.83
C ALA A 85 6.32 9.89 9.48
#